data_AF-A0A176RYE8-F1
#
_entry.id   AF-A0A176RYE8-F1
#
_cell.length_a   1.000
_cell.length_b   1.000
_cell.length_c   1.000
_cell.angle_alpha   90.00
_cell.angle_beta   90.00
_cell.angle_gamma   90.00
#
_symmetry.space_group_name_H-M   'P 1'
#
loop_
_entity.id
_entity.type
_entity.pdbx_description
1 polymer ?
#
loop_
_entity_poly.entity_id
_entity_poly.type
_entity_poly.pdbx_seq_one_letter_code
_entity_poly.pdbx_strand_id
1 'polypeptide(L)'
;MLASDGHSKSFDERADGYGRGEGAGIVVLKPLSAAQQDGDDIYALVRGTGVNQDGRTSGITVPNPESQEALVRQVCDQANVIPQQVRYVEAHGTGTAVGDPLECKALGTVGANLRVCPARNGIEPKQ
;
A
#
# COMPACT_ATOMS: atom_id res chain seq x y z
N MET A 1 6.86 17.85 5.01
CA MET A 1 6.73 16.42 5.40
C MET A 1 5.48 16.24 6.26
N LEU A 2 5.35 16.94 7.39
CA LEU A 2 4.14 16.88 8.21
C LEU A 2 3.01 17.75 7.65
N ALA A 3 1.77 17.25 7.77
CA ALA A 3 0.56 18.02 7.48
C ALA A 3 0.33 19.10 8.54
N SER A 4 -0.22 20.23 8.12
CA SER A 4 -0.48 21.38 9.01
C SER A 4 -1.57 21.11 10.06
N ASP A 5 -2.55 20.29 9.72
CA ASP A 5 -3.63 19.84 10.61
C ASP A 5 -3.37 18.48 11.27
N GLY A 6 -2.18 17.89 11.04
CA GLY A 6 -1.80 16.61 11.60
C GLY A 6 -2.52 15.39 11.02
N HIS A 7 -3.21 15.52 9.88
CA HIS A 7 -3.90 14.40 9.22
C HIS A 7 -3.28 14.04 7.87
N SER A 8 -3.05 12.74 7.64
CA SER A 8 -2.70 12.20 6.33
C SER A 8 -3.94 12.18 5.43
N LYS A 9 -3.98 13.05 4.43
CA LYS A 9 -5.12 13.18 3.49
C LYS A 9 -4.85 12.38 2.22
N SER A 10 -4.76 11.06 2.38
CA SER A 10 -4.32 10.14 1.33
C SER A 10 -5.14 10.30 0.04
N PHE A 11 -4.46 10.62 -1.06
CA PHE A 11 -5.03 10.80 -2.40
C PHE A 11 -6.04 11.95 -2.54
N ASP A 12 -6.11 12.85 -1.56
CA ASP A 12 -6.95 14.04 -1.60
C ASP A 12 -6.22 15.21 -2.29
N GLU A 13 -6.97 16.10 -2.94
CA GLU A 13 -6.40 17.32 -3.56
C GLU A 13 -5.71 18.24 -2.54
N ARG A 14 -6.07 18.13 -1.26
CA ARG A 14 -5.58 18.95 -0.14
C ARG A 14 -4.36 18.34 0.56
N ALA A 15 -3.81 17.25 0.02
CA ALA A 15 -2.64 16.56 0.55
C ALA A 15 -1.43 17.51 0.76
N ASP A 16 -1.09 17.80 2.01
CA ASP A 16 -0.02 18.72 2.42
C ASP A 16 1.08 18.05 3.27
N GLY A 17 0.96 16.74 3.53
CA GLY A 17 1.87 15.99 4.39
C GLY A 17 1.18 14.86 5.14
N TYR A 18 1.91 14.22 6.06
CA TYR A 18 1.38 13.15 6.90
C TYR A 18 1.15 13.58 8.35
N GLY A 19 0.22 12.89 9.01
CA GLY A 19 0.01 12.94 10.47
C GLY A 19 0.87 11.93 11.22
N ARG A 20 1.44 12.31 12.36
CA ARG A 20 2.18 11.34 13.21
C ARG A 20 1.21 10.50 14.02
N GLY A 21 1.46 9.20 14.05
CA GLY A 21 0.75 8.25 14.90
C GLY A 21 1.72 7.32 15.61
N GLU A 22 1.24 6.69 16.67
CA GLU A 22 1.95 5.65 17.42
C GLU A 22 1.08 4.39 17.48
N GLY A 23 1.70 3.21 17.50
CA GLY A 23 0.99 1.94 17.56
C GLY A 23 1.95 0.75 17.66
N ALA A 24 1.43 -0.39 18.11
CA ALA A 24 2.16 -1.65 18.18
C ALA A 24 1.26 -2.81 17.76
N GLY A 25 1.82 -3.80 17.06
CA GLY A 25 1.10 -4.98 16.59
C GLY A 25 2.04 -6.17 16.42
N ILE A 26 1.51 -7.38 16.57
CA ILE A 26 2.25 -8.64 16.44
C ILE A 26 1.42 -9.58 15.57
N VAL A 27 2.09 -10.29 14.67
CA VAL A 27 1.52 -11.42 13.91
C VAL A 27 2.37 -12.65 14.14
N VAL A 28 1.73 -13.82 14.16
CA VAL A 28 2.41 -15.12 14.25
C VAL A 28 2.35 -15.77 12.87
N LEU A 29 3.50 -16.20 12.36
CA LEU A 29 3.61 -16.81 11.04
C LEU A 29 4.00 -18.28 11.16
N LYS A 30 3.39 -19.11 10.32
CA LYS A 30 3.65 -20.54 10.23
C LYS A 30 3.50 -21.00 8.77
N PRO A 31 4.27 -21.99 8.30
CA PRO A 31 4.00 -22.62 7.00
C PRO A 31 2.56 -23.14 6.95
N LEU A 32 1.84 -22.84 5.85
CA LEU A 32 0.42 -23.16 5.71
C LEU A 32 0.11 -24.64 5.97
N SER A 33 0.94 -25.55 5.45
CA SER A 33 0.77 -26.99 5.64
C SER A 33 0.82 -27.41 7.11
N ALA A 34 1.73 -26.80 7.89
CA ALA A 34 1.85 -27.08 9.32
C ALA A 34 0.73 -26.42 10.13
N ALA A 35 0.26 -25.23 9.72
CA ALA A 35 -0.92 -24.61 10.33
C ALA A 35 -2.18 -25.47 10.15
N GLN A 36 -2.37 -26.01 8.94
CA GLN A 36 -3.47 -26.92 8.63
C GLN A 36 -3.37 -28.25 9.38
N GLN A 37 -2.17 -28.83 9.46
CA GLN A 37 -1.94 -30.08 10.18
C GLN A 37 -2.26 -29.95 11.68
N ASP A 38 -1.88 -28.84 12.29
CA ASP A 38 -2.07 -28.61 13.72
C ASP A 38 -3.46 -28.06 14.04
N GLY A 39 -4.27 -27.74 13.02
CA GLY A 39 -5.62 -27.20 13.18
C GLY A 39 -5.64 -25.76 13.67
N ASP A 40 -4.62 -24.96 13.33
CA ASP A 40 -4.52 -23.55 13.73
C ASP A 40 -5.58 -22.69 13.03
N ASP A 41 -6.03 -21.62 13.70
CA ASP A 41 -6.86 -20.58 13.10
C ASP A 41 -6.03 -19.73 12.12
N ILE A 42 -6.37 -19.81 10.83
CA ILE A 42 -5.63 -19.11 9.75
C ILE A 42 -6.43 -17.87 9.32
N TYR A 43 -5.94 -16.68 9.69
CA TYR A 43 -6.56 -15.40 9.31
C TYR A 43 -6.35 -15.04 7.83
N ALA A 44 -5.13 -15.24 7.32
CA ALA A 44 -4.75 -14.91 5.96
C ALA A 44 -3.49 -15.69 5.54
N LEU A 45 -3.23 -15.73 4.23
CA LEU A 45 -2.04 -16.34 3.65
C LEU A 45 -1.14 -15.28 3.01
N VAL A 46 0.10 -15.18 3.47
CA VAL A 46 1.13 -14.37 2.80
C VAL A 46 1.65 -15.14 1.59
N ARG A 47 1.23 -14.73 0.39
CA ARG A 47 1.56 -15.41 -0.88
C ARG A 47 2.93 -15.05 -1.45
N GLY A 48 3.44 -13.86 -1.12
CA GLY A 48 4.74 -13.37 -1.56
C GLY A 48 5.07 -12.04 -0.88
N THR A 49 6.35 -11.74 -0.81
CA THR A 49 6.90 -10.51 -0.21
C THR A 49 8.12 -10.07 -1.02
N GLY A 50 8.39 -8.78 -1.09
CA GLY A 50 9.57 -8.27 -1.78
C GLY A 50 9.99 -6.91 -1.25
N VAL A 51 11.24 -6.56 -1.51
CA VAL A 51 11.83 -5.24 -1.21
C VAL A 51 12.74 -4.83 -2.35
N ASN A 52 12.83 -3.53 -2.63
CA ASN A 52 13.82 -2.95 -3.53
C ASN A 52 14.19 -1.52 -3.07
N GLN A 53 14.78 -0.71 -3.95
CA GLN A 53 15.23 0.65 -3.67
C GLN A 53 14.88 1.62 -4.81
N ASP A 54 14.66 2.88 -4.45
CA ASP A 54 14.36 3.96 -5.42
C ASP A 54 15.57 4.30 -6.31
N GLY A 55 16.78 4.00 -5.85
CA GLY A 55 18.01 4.25 -6.60
C GLY A 55 18.30 5.75 -6.75
N ARG A 56 18.63 6.20 -7.96
CA ARG A 56 18.97 7.60 -8.23
C ARG A 56 17.71 8.40 -8.62
N THR A 57 17.26 9.26 -7.72
CA THR A 57 16.16 10.21 -7.95
C THR A 57 16.64 11.66 -7.89
N SER A 58 15.75 12.63 -8.12
CA SER A 58 16.09 14.07 -8.10
C SER A 58 16.44 14.61 -6.71
N GLY A 59 16.14 13.83 -5.66
CA GLY A 59 16.58 14.07 -4.29
C GLY A 59 16.37 12.79 -3.49
N ILE A 60 17.22 12.53 -2.49
CA ILE A 60 17.24 11.24 -1.78
C ILE A 60 15.89 10.80 -1.15
N THR A 61 15.00 11.75 -0.87
CA THR A 61 13.66 11.49 -0.32
C THR A 61 12.54 11.53 -1.37
N VAL A 62 12.87 11.71 -2.64
CA VAL A 62 11.89 11.73 -3.75
C VAL A 62 11.64 10.29 -4.18
N PRO A 63 10.38 9.81 -4.16
CA PRO A 63 10.05 8.43 -4.51
C PRO A 63 10.19 8.17 -6.02
N ASN A 64 10.40 6.91 -6.40
CA ASN A 64 10.54 6.48 -7.78
C ASN A 64 9.36 5.58 -8.20
N PRO A 65 8.44 6.04 -9.07
CA PRO A 65 7.30 5.22 -9.48
C PRO A 65 7.71 3.97 -10.26
N GLU A 66 8.77 4.02 -11.09
CA GLU A 66 9.26 2.85 -11.81
C GLU A 66 9.80 1.77 -10.86
N SER A 67 10.46 2.16 -9.78
CA SER A 67 10.88 1.22 -8.72
C SER A 67 9.69 0.59 -8.02
N GLN A 68 8.63 1.35 -7.73
CA GLN A 68 7.40 0.80 -7.14
C GLN A 68 6.70 -0.17 -8.10
N GLU A 69 6.59 0.17 -9.39
CA GLU A 69 6.03 -0.73 -10.40
C GLU A 69 6.80 -2.05 -10.48
N ALA A 70 8.13 -1.98 -10.53
CA ALA A 70 9.00 -3.14 -10.59
C ALA A 70 8.82 -4.04 -9.36
N LEU A 71 8.71 -3.44 -8.17
CA LEU A 71 8.47 -4.17 -6.92
C LEU A 71 7.14 -4.92 -6.96
N VAL A 72 6.05 -4.25 -7.33
CA VAL A 72 4.72 -4.85 -7.36
C VAL A 72 4.67 -6.00 -8.38
N ARG A 73 5.24 -5.80 -9.59
CA ARG A 73 5.33 -6.88 -10.60
C ARG A 73 6.10 -8.08 -10.07
N GLN A 74 7.28 -7.85 -9.50
CA GLN A 74 8.11 -8.92 -8.95
C GLN A 74 7.37 -9.73 -7.89
N VAL A 75 6.69 -9.06 -6.95
CA VAL A 75 5.96 -9.74 -5.87
C VAL A 75 4.76 -10.50 -6.40
N CYS A 76 4.01 -9.92 -7.34
CA CYS A 76 2.90 -10.61 -8.01
C CYS A 76 3.37 -11.87 -8.75
N ASP A 77 4.47 -11.78 -9.49
CA ASP A 77 5.05 -12.91 -10.21
C ASP A 77 5.51 -14.01 -9.25
N GLN A 78 6.24 -13.66 -8.18
CA GLN A 78 6.66 -14.61 -7.14
C GLN A 78 5.48 -15.28 -6.44
N ALA A 79 4.41 -14.53 -6.21
CA ALA A 79 3.18 -15.01 -5.58
C ALA A 79 2.29 -15.84 -6.52
N ASN A 80 2.61 -15.89 -7.83
CA ASN A 80 1.73 -16.37 -8.89
C ASN A 80 0.34 -15.74 -8.81
N VAL A 81 0.30 -14.41 -8.66
CA VAL A 81 -0.94 -13.61 -8.60
C VAL A 81 -0.97 -12.68 -9.80
N ILE A 82 -2.06 -12.75 -10.57
CA ILE A 82 -2.30 -11.81 -11.66
C ILE A 82 -2.69 -10.45 -11.04
N PRO A 83 -1.98 -9.34 -11.31
CA PRO A 83 -2.26 -8.05 -10.67
C PRO A 83 -3.71 -7.58 -10.78
N GLN A 84 -4.36 -7.86 -11.91
CA GLN A 84 -5.77 -7.51 -12.17
C GLN A 84 -6.77 -8.27 -11.29
N GLN A 85 -6.35 -9.36 -10.62
CA GLN A 85 -7.18 -10.10 -9.67
C GLN A 85 -7.13 -9.48 -8.26
N VAL A 86 -6.17 -8.59 -7.99
CA VAL A 86 -6.10 -7.87 -6.73
C VAL A 86 -7.28 -6.90 -6.67
N ARG A 87 -8.09 -7.00 -5.62
CA ARG A 87 -9.30 -6.16 -5.44
C ARG A 87 -9.10 -5.02 -4.47
N TYR A 88 -8.06 -5.10 -3.64
CA TYR A 88 -7.78 -4.17 -2.58
C TYR A 88 -6.27 -3.99 -2.45
N VAL A 89 -5.84 -2.75 -2.25
CA VAL A 89 -4.46 -2.39 -1.96
C VAL A 89 -4.48 -1.48 -0.75
N GLU A 90 -3.81 -1.91 0.32
CA GLU A 90 -3.45 -1.02 1.43
C GLU A 90 -2.23 -0.23 0.98
N ALA A 91 -2.46 1.00 0.51
CA ALA A 91 -1.39 1.85 -0.01
C ALA A 91 -0.54 2.46 1.12
N HIS A 92 0.64 2.97 0.80
CA HIS A 92 1.44 3.77 1.72
C HIS A 92 0.75 5.10 2.02
N GLY A 93 0.21 5.77 1.00
CA GLY A 93 -0.82 6.80 1.12
C GLY A 93 -0.54 7.86 2.18
N THR A 94 0.62 8.48 2.16
CA THR A 94 1.03 9.39 3.24
C THR A 94 0.34 10.76 3.20
N GLY A 95 -0.47 11.06 2.18
CA GLY A 95 -1.14 12.36 2.06
C GLY A 95 -0.22 13.45 1.57
N THR A 96 0.77 13.11 0.73
CA THR A 96 1.73 14.08 0.19
C THR A 96 1.40 14.45 -1.25
N ALA A 97 1.50 15.73 -1.59
CA ALA A 97 1.21 16.24 -2.93
C ALA A 97 2.05 15.60 -4.06
N VAL A 98 3.23 15.03 -3.74
CA VAL A 98 4.12 14.39 -4.71
C VAL A 98 4.05 12.86 -4.63
N GLY A 99 4.07 12.28 -3.44
CA GLY A 99 4.13 10.83 -3.27
C GLY A 99 2.84 10.13 -3.71
N ASP A 100 1.69 10.66 -3.30
CA ASP A 100 0.40 10.04 -3.54
C ASP A 100 0.06 9.89 -5.04
N PRO A 101 0.28 10.91 -5.90
CA PRO A 101 0.09 10.74 -7.35
C PRO A 101 1.05 9.72 -7.98
N LEU A 102 2.29 9.63 -7.49
CA LEU A 102 3.29 8.71 -8.03
C LEU A 102 2.96 7.26 -7.66
N GLU A 103 2.55 7.02 -6.42
CA GLU A 103 2.09 5.71 -5.95
C GLU A 103 0.84 5.25 -6.71
N CYS A 104 -0.17 6.12 -6.85
CA CYS A 104 -1.37 5.84 -7.63
C CYS A 104 -1.05 5.50 -9.09
N LYS A 105 -0.13 6.26 -9.71
CA LYS A 105 0.32 5.98 -11.08
C LYS A 105 0.99 4.62 -11.17
N ALA A 106 1.92 4.29 -10.28
CA ALA A 106 2.62 3.01 -10.28
C ALA A 106 1.66 1.83 -10.13
N LEU A 107 0.77 1.87 -9.13
CA LEU A 107 -0.26 0.85 -8.92
C LEU A 107 -1.21 0.73 -10.12
N GLY A 108 -1.60 1.87 -10.70
CA GLY A 108 -2.43 1.93 -11.91
C GLY A 108 -1.76 1.28 -13.12
N THR A 109 -0.46 1.51 -13.34
CA THR A 109 0.31 0.90 -14.45
C THR A 109 0.42 -0.62 -14.32
N VAL A 110 0.58 -1.15 -13.10
CA VAL A 110 0.67 -2.60 -12.89
C VAL A 110 -0.72 -3.25 -12.95
N GLY A 111 -1.72 -2.63 -12.34
CA GLY A 111 -3.03 -3.23 -12.13
C GLY A 111 -4.12 -2.92 -13.15
N ALA A 112 -3.96 -1.91 -14.02
CA ALA A 112 -4.88 -1.44 -15.07
C ALA A 112 -6.31 -2.03 -14.96
N ASN A 113 -6.97 -1.70 -13.83
CA ASN A 113 -8.33 -2.03 -13.34
C ASN A 113 -8.42 -1.92 -11.80
N LEU A 114 -7.30 -1.75 -11.09
CA LEU A 114 -7.29 -1.42 -9.66
C LEU A 114 -7.93 -0.05 -9.42
N ARG A 115 -9.09 -0.04 -8.75
CA ARG A 115 -9.66 1.17 -8.15
C ARG A 115 -8.97 1.40 -6.81
N VAL A 116 -8.19 2.46 -6.69
CA VAL A 116 -7.79 2.97 -5.37
C VAL A 116 -9.04 3.58 -4.75
N CYS A 117 -9.53 3.00 -3.65
CA CYS A 117 -10.64 3.58 -2.92
C CYS A 117 -10.16 4.87 -2.24
N PRO A 118 -10.74 6.05 -2.55
CA PRO A 118 -10.46 7.23 -1.74
C PRO A 118 -10.92 6.95 -0.30
N ALA A 119 -10.15 7.45 0.67
CA ALA A 119 -10.49 7.32 2.08
C ALA A 119 -11.95 7.74 2.28
N ARG A 120 -12.78 6.86 2.85
CA ARG A 120 -14.15 7.23 3.23
C ARG A 120 -14.03 8.28 4.32
N ASN A 121 -14.22 9.54 3.96
CA ASN A 121 -14.56 10.57 4.92
C ASN A 121 -15.91 10.18 5.53
N GLY A 122 -15.87 9.45 6.63
CA GLY A 122 -17.04 9.17 7.43
C GLY A 122 -17.61 10.50 7.93
N ILE A 123 -18.75 10.90 7.37
CA ILE A 123 -19.97 11.41 8.00
C ILE A 123 -20.99 11.54 6.85
N GLU A 124 -21.87 10.55 6.70
CA GLU A 124 -23.15 10.79 6.01
C GLU A 124 -24.15 11.31 7.07
N PRO A 125 -24.88 12.41 6.82
CA PRO A 125 -25.99 12.79 7.67
C PRO A 125 -27.10 11.75 7.52
N LYS A 126 -27.56 11.21 8.66
CA LYS A 126 -28.78 10.41 8.74
C LYS A 126 -29.93 11.17 8.07
N GLN A 127 -30.55 10.55 7.08
CA GLN A 127 -31.98 10.73 6.80
C GLN A 127 -32.70 9.42 7.12
#